data_AF-A0A382XXB5-F1
#
_entry.id   AF-A0A382XXB5-F1
#
_cell.length_a   1.000
_cell.length_b   1.000
_cell.length_c   1.000
_cell.angle_alpha   90.00
_cell.angle_beta   90.00
_cell.angle_gamma   90.00
#
_symmetry.space_group_name_H-M   'P 1'
#
loop_
_entity.id
_entity.type
_entity.pdbx_description
1 polymer ?
#
loop_
_entity_poly.entity_id
_entity_poly.type
_entity_poly.pdbx_seq_one_letter_code
_entity_poly.pdbx_strand_id
1 'polypeptide(L)'
;TAMHDKWQGRVCMIKNFPNYTSPFWNMKQNGDGTAAKIDVIIAGQETIGSAERSADTEEMKEMFHTISEGQYADLLFGQFGKDRVEAELNEFLSYDFIPRVGGGIGVTRLLRANEVYNVRKIVANM
;
A
#
# COMPACT_ATOMS: atom_id res chain seq x y z
N THR A 1 -14.03 -19.23 -5.36
CA THR A 1 -13.12 -19.79 -4.33
C THR A 1 -12.12 -18.74 -3.93
N ALA A 2 -11.84 -18.57 -2.62
CA ALA A 2 -10.90 -17.55 -2.17
C ALA A 2 -9.48 -17.86 -2.66
N MET A 3 -8.67 -16.81 -2.89
CA MET A 3 -7.28 -16.96 -3.36
C MET A 3 -6.47 -17.89 -2.44
N HIS A 4 -6.64 -17.75 -1.13
CA HIS A 4 -5.99 -18.61 -0.13
C HIS A 4 -6.21 -20.10 -0.38
N ASP A 5 -7.46 -20.51 -0.65
CA ASP A 5 -7.81 -21.92 -0.86
C ASP A 5 -7.21 -22.45 -2.16
N LYS A 6 -7.26 -21.65 -3.23
CA LYS A 6 -6.65 -21.99 -4.53
C LYS A 6 -5.15 -22.24 -4.41
N TRP A 7 -4.47 -21.47 -3.57
CA TRP A 7 -3.02 -21.61 -3.35
C TRP A 7 -2.68 -22.51 -2.16
N GLN A 8 -3.65 -23.28 -1.63
CA GLN A 8 -3.47 -24.19 -0.50
C GLN A 8 -2.82 -23.51 0.71
N GLY A 9 -3.13 -22.22 0.89
CA GLY A 9 -2.57 -21.32 1.88
C GLY A 9 -1.06 -21.14 1.87
N ARG A 10 -0.43 -21.27 0.70
CA ARG A 10 0.91 -20.73 0.45
C ARG A 10 0.91 -19.21 0.61
N VAL A 11 2.11 -18.65 0.81
CA VAL A 11 2.32 -17.20 0.77
C VAL A 11 2.04 -16.70 -0.66
N CYS A 12 1.22 -15.67 -0.78
CA CYS A 12 0.89 -15.05 -2.06
C CYS A 12 1.25 -13.58 -2.04
N MET A 13 1.61 -13.02 -3.20
CA MET A 13 1.84 -11.59 -3.39
C MET A 13 0.81 -11.05 -4.37
N ILE A 14 0.12 -9.99 -3.97
CA ILE A 14 -0.67 -9.14 -4.85
C ILE A 14 0.22 -7.94 -5.17
N LYS A 15 0.34 -7.59 -6.44
CA LYS A 15 1.26 -6.54 -6.93
C LYS A 15 0.55 -5.68 -7.96
N ASN A 16 1.09 -4.49 -8.23
CA ASN A 16 0.62 -3.58 -9.29
C ASN A 16 -0.85 -3.23 -9.08
N PHE A 17 -1.11 -2.47 -8.01
CA PHE A 17 -2.47 -2.15 -7.59
C PHE A 17 -3.12 -1.19 -8.57
N PRO A 18 -4.30 -1.49 -9.12
CA PRO A 18 -4.99 -0.59 -10.03
C PRO A 18 -5.34 0.75 -9.39
N ASN A 19 -5.24 1.85 -10.14
CA ASN A 19 -5.48 3.19 -9.61
C ASN A 19 -6.92 3.44 -9.13
N TYR A 20 -7.89 2.71 -9.66
CA TYR A 20 -9.28 2.76 -9.16
C TYR A 20 -9.44 2.22 -7.73
N THR A 21 -8.42 1.54 -7.19
CA THR A 21 -8.38 1.10 -5.77
C THR A 21 -7.83 2.18 -4.83
N SER A 22 -7.61 3.40 -5.34
CA SER A 22 -7.06 4.55 -4.62
C SER A 22 -5.74 4.25 -3.90
N PRO A 23 -4.67 3.85 -4.62
CA PRO A 23 -3.33 3.84 -4.05
C PRO A 23 -3.00 5.24 -3.50
N PHE A 24 -2.16 5.29 -2.46
CA PHE A 24 -1.89 6.54 -1.76
C PHE A 24 -1.16 7.54 -2.68
N TRP A 25 -1.45 8.83 -2.52
CA TRP A 25 -1.07 9.89 -3.46
C TRP A 25 0.42 9.97 -3.79
N ASN A 26 1.31 9.57 -2.87
CA ASN A 26 2.75 9.59 -3.09
C ASN A 26 3.37 8.23 -3.46
N MET A 27 2.56 7.27 -3.90
CA MET A 27 3.06 5.99 -4.43
C MET A 27 3.49 6.16 -5.89
N LYS A 28 4.61 5.53 -6.26
CA LYS A 28 5.10 5.51 -7.64
C LYS A 28 4.10 4.82 -8.56
N GLN A 29 3.85 5.43 -9.71
CA GLN A 29 3.05 4.84 -10.77
C GLN A 29 3.91 3.96 -11.71
N ASN A 30 3.33 2.87 -12.20
CA ASN A 30 3.97 1.98 -13.17
C ASN A 30 3.76 2.43 -14.63
N GLY A 31 2.90 3.43 -14.88
CA GLY A 31 2.58 3.94 -16.21
C GLY A 31 1.50 3.13 -16.98
N ASP A 32 0.99 2.05 -16.39
CA ASP A 32 -0.04 1.17 -16.98
C ASP A 32 -1.40 1.25 -16.25
N GLY A 33 -1.62 2.32 -15.50
CA GLY A 33 -2.80 2.50 -14.64
C GLY A 33 -2.72 1.74 -13.31
N THR A 34 -1.52 1.27 -12.93
CA THR A 34 -1.26 0.65 -11.63
C THR A 34 -0.15 1.37 -10.85
N ALA A 35 -0.19 1.24 -9.52
CA ALA A 35 0.83 1.71 -8.60
C ALA A 35 1.79 0.60 -8.18
N ALA A 36 3.04 0.96 -7.90
CA ALA A 36 4.11 0.10 -7.40
C ALA A 36 3.91 -0.28 -5.91
N LYS A 37 2.77 -0.93 -5.63
CA LYS A 37 2.37 -1.45 -4.33
C LYS A 37 2.34 -2.97 -4.36
N ILE A 38 2.69 -3.59 -3.24
CA ILE A 38 2.53 -5.03 -3.01
C ILE A 38 1.86 -5.29 -1.65
N ASP A 39 1.03 -6.31 -1.61
CA ASP A 39 0.48 -6.88 -0.38
C ASP A 39 0.82 -8.38 -0.33
N VAL A 40 1.37 -8.84 0.79
CA VAL A 40 1.76 -10.23 1.04
C VAL A 40 0.70 -10.87 1.91
N ILE A 41 0.03 -11.88 1.35
CA ILE A 41 -1.00 -12.67 2.00
C ILE A 41 -0.35 -13.92 2.59
N ILE A 42 -0.45 -14.06 3.90
CA ILE A 42 0.09 -15.20 4.66
C ILE A 42 -1.06 -15.80 5.46
N ALA A 43 -1.27 -17.12 5.38
CA ALA A 43 -2.37 -17.80 6.06
C ALA A 43 -3.75 -17.14 5.83
N GLY A 44 -3.97 -16.60 4.62
CA GLY A 44 -5.24 -16.02 4.18
C GLY A 44 -5.47 -14.58 4.63
N GLN A 45 -4.45 -13.92 5.19
CA GLN A 45 -4.54 -12.55 5.69
C GLN A 45 -3.37 -11.69 5.20
N GLU A 46 -3.65 -10.45 4.81
CA GLU A 46 -2.61 -9.46 4.54
C GLU A 46 -1.75 -9.25 5.78
N THR A 47 -0.45 -9.56 5.63
CA THR A 47 0.51 -9.53 6.74
C THR A 47 1.62 -8.52 6.48
N ILE A 48 2.00 -8.29 5.23
CA ILE A 48 3.02 -7.31 4.85
C ILE A 48 2.45 -6.45 3.73
N GLY A 49 2.49 -5.13 3.89
CA GLY A 49 2.21 -4.17 2.83
C GLY A 49 3.48 -3.39 2.52
N SER A 50 3.78 -3.17 1.25
CA SER A 50 4.95 -2.39 0.83
C SER A 50 4.65 -1.59 -0.43
N ALA A 51 5.26 -0.42 -0.57
CA ALA A 51 5.14 0.39 -1.77
C ALA A 51 6.44 1.15 -2.05
N GLU A 52 6.73 1.35 -3.33
CA GLU A 52 7.69 2.37 -3.77
C GLU A 52 7.01 3.73 -3.73
N ARG A 53 7.70 4.74 -3.18
CA ARG A 53 7.23 6.12 -3.18
C ARG A 53 7.72 6.82 -4.43
N SER A 54 6.89 7.70 -4.99
CA SER A 54 7.31 8.54 -6.11
C SER A 54 8.44 9.49 -5.68
N ALA A 55 9.30 9.80 -6.64
CA ALA A 55 10.32 10.84 -6.53
C ALA A 55 9.98 12.05 -7.42
N ASP A 56 8.88 11.98 -8.19
CA ASP A 56 8.38 13.06 -9.03
C ASP A 56 7.41 13.93 -8.21
N THR A 57 7.81 15.17 -7.94
CA THR A 57 7.04 16.10 -7.11
C THR A 57 5.76 16.56 -7.80
N GLU A 58 5.75 16.67 -9.13
CA GLU A 58 4.58 17.08 -9.90
C GLU A 58 3.55 15.96 -9.93
N GLU A 59 3.98 14.71 -10.15
CA GLU A 59 3.10 13.53 -10.07
C GLU A 59 2.48 13.42 -8.67
N MET A 60 3.28 13.58 -7.62
CA MET A 60 2.78 13.54 -6.24
C MET A 60 1.77 14.67 -5.97
N LYS A 61 2.02 15.89 -6.47
CA LYS A 61 1.12 17.02 -6.32
C LYS A 61 -0.21 16.79 -7.03
N GLU A 62 -0.18 16.36 -8.29
CA GLU A 62 -1.37 16.04 -9.08
C GLU A 62 -2.20 14.96 -8.38
N MET A 63 -1.56 13.87 -7.95
CA MET A 63 -2.23 12.77 -7.25
C MET A 63 -2.84 13.22 -5.93
N PHE A 64 -2.17 14.08 -5.15
CA PHE A 64 -2.73 14.60 -3.90
C PHE A 64 -4.10 15.26 -4.11
N HIS A 65 -4.25 16.04 -5.19
CA HIS A 65 -5.49 16.76 -5.51
C HIS A 65 -6.52 15.92 -6.26
N THR A 66 -6.15 14.78 -6.84
CA THR A 66 -7.03 14.00 -7.73
C THR A 66 -7.42 12.63 -7.21
N ILE A 67 -6.67 12.04 -6.27
CA ILE A 67 -7.00 10.72 -5.73
C ILE A 67 -8.39 10.71 -5.09
N SER A 68 -9.09 9.60 -5.25
CA SER A 68 -10.49 9.46 -4.81
C SER A 68 -11.37 10.63 -5.29
N GLU A 69 -11.18 11.06 -6.53
CA GLU A 69 -11.92 12.19 -7.13
C GLU A 69 -11.76 13.50 -6.33
N GLY A 70 -10.59 13.72 -5.73
CA GLY A 70 -10.26 14.92 -4.94
C GLY A 70 -10.75 14.89 -3.49
N GLN A 71 -11.54 13.88 -3.10
CA GLN A 71 -12.10 13.76 -1.76
C GLN A 71 -11.02 13.70 -0.65
N TYR A 72 -9.83 13.21 -0.98
CA TYR A 72 -8.71 13.17 -0.04
C TYR A 72 -8.21 14.58 0.32
N ALA A 73 -7.95 15.42 -0.69
CA ALA A 73 -7.52 16.80 -0.47
C ALA A 73 -8.62 17.61 0.21
N ASP A 74 -9.88 17.45 -0.24
CA ASP A 74 -11.03 18.14 0.35
C ASP A 74 -11.20 17.81 1.84
N LEU A 75 -11.00 16.54 2.23
CA LEU A 75 -11.02 16.13 3.63
C LEU A 75 -9.96 16.86 4.45
N LEU A 76 -8.73 16.92 3.96
CA LEU A 76 -7.63 17.60 4.66
C LEU A 76 -7.85 19.11 4.72
N PHE A 77 -8.31 19.72 3.63
CA PHE A 77 -8.68 21.13 3.58
C PHE A 77 -9.78 21.47 4.58
N GLY A 78 -10.81 20.61 4.68
CA GLY A 78 -11.90 20.77 5.63
C GLY A 78 -11.47 20.62 7.09
N GLN A 79 -10.49 19.76 7.38
CA GLN A 79 -10.01 19.52 8.75
C GLN A 79 -8.96 20.53 9.22
N PHE A 80 -8.08 20.99 8.33
CA PHE A 80 -6.88 21.73 8.70
C PHE A 80 -6.75 23.11 8.04
N GLY A 81 -7.64 23.45 7.11
CA GLY A 81 -7.60 24.68 6.33
C GLY A 81 -6.71 24.56 5.10
N LYS A 82 -7.21 25.05 3.95
CA LYS A 82 -6.53 24.92 2.66
C LYS A 82 -5.13 25.53 2.66
N ASP A 83 -4.98 26.76 3.14
CA ASP A 83 -3.68 27.47 3.12
C ASP A 83 -2.59 26.71 3.89
N ARG A 84 -2.95 26.12 5.03
CA ARG A 84 -2.02 25.32 5.83
C ARG A 84 -1.63 24.03 5.11
N VAL A 85 -2.61 23.30 4.58
CA VAL A 85 -2.36 22.03 3.87
C VAL A 85 -1.51 22.26 2.63
N GLU A 86 -1.80 23.30 1.84
CA GLU A 86 -1.01 23.68 0.67
C GLU A 86 0.42 24.09 1.07
N ALA A 87 0.59 24.85 2.15
CA ALA A 87 1.92 25.22 2.64
C ALA A 87 2.74 23.99 3.05
N GLU A 88 2.17 23.09 3.86
CA GLU A 88 2.86 21.86 4.30
C GLU A 88 3.13 20.90 3.13
N LEU A 89 2.22 20.80 2.16
CA LEU A 89 2.43 20.00 0.95
C LEU A 89 3.57 20.58 0.10
N ASN A 90 3.58 21.88 -0.16
CA ASN A 90 4.63 22.51 -0.95
C ASN A 90 5.99 22.45 -0.23
N GLU A 91 6.02 22.57 1.10
CA GLU A 91 7.24 22.34 1.89
C GLU A 91 7.74 20.91 1.72
N PHE A 92 6.88 19.91 1.89
CA PHE A 92 7.24 18.51 1.67
C PHE A 92 7.74 18.25 0.24
N LEU A 93 7.10 18.83 -0.77
CA LEU A 93 7.47 18.67 -2.17
C LEU A 93 8.73 19.45 -2.58
N SER A 94 9.25 20.32 -1.73
CA SER A 94 10.47 21.10 -2.00
C SER A 94 11.79 20.32 -1.81
N TYR A 95 11.72 19.13 -1.20
CA TYR A 95 12.89 18.29 -0.94
C TYR A 95 13.33 17.49 -2.17
N ASP A 96 14.62 17.17 -2.22
CA ASP A 96 15.20 16.27 -3.23
C ASP A 96 14.85 14.80 -2.91
N PHE A 97 13.82 14.28 -3.57
CA PHE A 97 13.41 12.89 -3.40
C PHE A 97 14.30 11.92 -4.17
N ILE A 98 14.66 10.83 -3.49
CA ILE A 98 15.31 9.66 -4.09
C ILE A 98 14.34 8.47 -4.17
N PRO A 99 14.57 7.51 -5.09
CA PRO A 99 13.84 6.25 -5.11
C PRO A 99 13.89 5.58 -3.74
N ARG A 100 12.72 5.28 -3.17
CA ARG A 100 12.60 4.72 -1.83
C ARG A 100 11.41 3.78 -1.73
N VAL A 101 11.59 2.72 -0.96
CA VAL A 101 10.56 1.74 -0.65
C VAL A 101 10.28 1.76 0.85
N GLY A 102 9.02 1.63 1.21
CA GLY A 102 8.58 1.50 2.60
C GLY A 102 7.61 0.35 2.75
N GLY A 103 7.67 -0.33 3.89
CA GLY A 103 6.77 -1.44 4.18
C GLY A 103 6.41 -1.54 5.65
N GLY A 104 5.24 -2.11 5.92
CA GLY A 104 4.73 -2.42 7.25
C GLY A 104 4.48 -3.91 7.41
N ILE A 105 4.71 -4.43 8.61
CA ILE A 105 4.49 -5.85 8.94
C ILE A 105 3.52 -5.93 10.12
N GLY A 106 2.41 -6.63 9.92
CA GLY A 106 1.49 -7.00 10.99
C GLY A 106 2.07 -8.15 11.81
N VAL A 107 2.93 -7.86 12.79
CA VAL A 107 3.64 -8.88 13.60
C VAL A 107 2.68 -9.88 14.26
N THR A 108 1.53 -9.42 14.76
CA THR A 108 0.50 -10.31 15.34
C THR A 108 -0.08 -11.28 14.32
N ARG A 109 -0.27 -10.83 13.08
CA ARG A 109 -0.75 -11.67 11.96
C ARG A 109 0.33 -12.66 11.52
N LEU A 110 1.60 -12.25 11.57
CA LEU A 110 2.73 -13.13 11.32
C LEU A 110 2.84 -14.25 12.37
N LEU A 111 2.67 -13.93 13.65
CA LEU A 111 2.64 -14.92 14.73
C LEU A 111 1.49 -15.94 14.53
N ARG A 112 0.27 -15.45 14.27
CA ARG A 112 -0.88 -16.30 13.92
C ARG A 112 -0.57 -17.20 12.71
N ALA A 113 0.03 -16.64 11.66
CA ALA A 113 0.39 -17.41 10.49
C ALA A 113 1.37 -18.55 10.82
N ASN A 114 2.37 -18.28 11.66
CA ASN A 114 3.33 -19.28 12.11
C ASN A 114 2.63 -20.46 12.81
N GLU A 115 1.65 -20.18 13.69
CA GLU A 115 0.84 -21.22 14.35
C GLU A 115 0.04 -22.05 13.33
N VAL A 116 -0.61 -21.41 12.36
CA VAL A 116 -1.36 -22.09 11.28
C VAL A 116 -0.45 -23.02 10.48
N TYR A 117 0.75 -22.58 10.13
CA TYR A 117 1.70 -23.43 9.39
C TYR A 117 2.25 -24.59 10.23
N ASN A 118 2.43 -24.40 11.54
CA ASN A 118 2.82 -25.50 12.43
C ASN A 118 1.77 -26.62 12.44
N VAL A 119 0.49 -26.27 12.56
CA VAL A 119 -0.61 -27.26 12.48
C VAL A 119 -0.60 -27.99 11.14
N ARG A 120 -0.43 -27.26 10.03
CA ARG A 120 -0.37 -27.86 8.68
C ARG A 120 0.78 -28.85 8.53
N LYS A 121 1.96 -28.55 9.08
CA LYS A 121 3.10 -29.48 9.06
C LYS A 121 2.80 -30.76 9.81
N ILE A 122 2.14 -30.68 10.97
CA ILE A 122 1.74 -31.85 11.76
C ILE A 122 0.77 -32.71 10.94
N VAL A 123 -0.29 -32.12 10.39
CA VAL A 123 -1.31 -32.82 9.60
C VAL A 123 -0.71 -33.45 8.33
N ALA A 124 0.24 -32.78 7.67
CA ALA A 124 0.88 -33.32 6.46
C ALA A 124 1.84 -34.50 6.74
N ASN A 125 2.29 -34.67 7.99
CA ASN A 125 3.17 -35.74 8.42
C ASN A 125 2.43 -36.89 9.14
N MET A 126 1.11 -36.80 9.26
CA MET A 126 0.22 -37.88 9.70
C MET A 126 -0.29 -38.67 8.50
#